data_AF-A0A5Q4F6I3-F1
#
_entry.id   AF-A0A5Q4F6I3-F1
#
_cell.length_a   1.000
_cell.length_b   1.000
_cell.length_c   1.000
_cell.angle_alpha   90.00
_cell.angle_beta   90.00
_cell.angle_gamma   90.00
#
_symmetry.space_group_name_H-M   'P 1'
#
loop_
_entity.id
_entity.type
_entity.pdbx_description
1 polymer ?
#
loop_
_entity_poly.entity_id
_entity_poly.type
_entity_poly.pdbx_seq_one_letter_code
_entity_poly.pdbx_strand_id
1 'polypeptide(L)' 'MAKKQVFGEEAKSLKFAHRRMAKVIISKKNETGKFSYKETMIDQESVTDFIKNNKV' A
#
# COMPACT_ATOMS: atom_id res chain seq x y z
N MET A 1 31.87 -23.13 -10.96
CA MET A 1 30.46 -22.73 -11.12
C MET A 1 29.94 -22.28 -9.77
N ALA A 2 29.69 -20.97 -9.59
CA ALA A 2 29.17 -20.45 -8.34
C ALA A 2 27.76 -21.00 -8.10
N LYS A 3 27.56 -21.63 -6.94
CA LYS A 3 26.27 -22.20 -6.54
C LYS A 3 25.29 -21.03 -6.38
N LYS A 4 24.40 -20.82 -7.36
CA LYS A 4 23.40 -19.74 -7.35
C LYS A 4 22.55 -19.94 -6.09
N GLN A 5 22.53 -18.96 -5.19
CA GLN A 5 21.89 -19.04 -3.89
C GLN A 5 20.36 -18.94 -4.06
N VAL A 6 19.70 -20.07 -4.32
CA VAL A 6 18.28 -20.19 -4.67
C VAL A 6 17.34 -19.66 -3.58
N PHE A 7 17.78 -19.68 -2.32
CA PHE A 7 17.01 -19.22 -1.16
C PHE A 7 16.54 -17.76 -1.24
N GLY A 8 17.28 -16.88 -1.92
CA GLY A 8 16.90 -15.48 -2.08
C GLY A 8 15.88 -15.20 -3.18
N GLU A 9 15.86 -16.03 -4.24
CA GLU A 9 14.93 -15.88 -5.37
C GLU A 9 13.52 -16.39 -5.00
N GLU A 10 13.42 -17.51 -4.30
CA GLU A 10 12.14 -18.07 -3.84
C GLU A 10 11.46 -17.22 -2.75
N ALA A 11 12.23 -16.68 -1.80
CA ALA A 11 11.67 -15.78 -0.80
C ALA A 11 11.15 -14.47 -1.40
N LYS A 12 11.79 -13.97 -2.46
CA LYS A 12 11.30 -12.79 -3.21
C LYS A 12 10.04 -13.12 -3.99
N SER A 13 9.98 -14.26 -4.69
CA SER A 13 8.80 -14.64 -5.47
C SER A 13 7.57 -14.86 -4.58
N LEU A 14 7.74 -15.44 -3.39
CA LEU A 14 6.67 -15.60 -2.41
C LEU A 14 6.12 -14.26 -1.90
N LYS A 15 6.97 -13.25 -1.68
CA LYS A 15 6.53 -11.90 -1.32
C LYS A 15 5.67 -11.25 -2.42
N PHE A 16 6.03 -11.46 -3.68
CA PHE A 16 5.23 -10.98 -4.82
C PHE A 16 3.91 -11.76 -4.98
N ALA A 17 3.90 -13.06 -4.67
CA ALA A 17 2.70 -13.89 -4.74
C ALA A 17 1.66 -13.57 -3.65
N HIS A 18 2.11 -13.06 -2.49
CA HIS A 18 1.26 -12.67 -1.37
C HIS A 18 1.00 -11.15 -1.29
N ARG A 19 0.97 -10.44 -2.43
CA ARG A 19 0.54 -9.04 -2.47
C ARG A 19 -0.88 -8.93 -1.93
N ARG A 20 -1.03 -8.22 -0.81
CA ARG A 20 -2.31 -7.91 -0.19
C ARG A 20 -2.67 -6.48 -0.56
N MET A 21 -3.90 -6.29 -1.04
CA MET A 21 -4.44 -4.96 -1.28
C MET A 21 -5.08 -4.43 0.00
N ALA A 22 -4.90 -3.15 0.25
CA ALA A 22 -5.55 -2.42 1.32
C ALA A 22 -6.48 -1.35 0.75
N LYS A 23 -7.69 -1.28 1.30
CA LYS A 23 -8.61 -0.18 1.04
C LYS A 23 -8.27 0.98 1.97
N VAL A 24 -7.94 2.13 1.40
CA VAL A 24 -7.68 3.36 2.16
C VAL A 24 -8.82 4.35 1.95
N ILE A 25 -9.30 4.91 3.05
CA ILE A 25 -10.36 5.92 3.07
C ILE A 25 -9.79 7.16 3.74
N ILE A 26 -9.75 8.28 3.02
CA ILE A 26 -9.32 9.58 3.54
C ILE A 26 -10.55 10.48 3.65
N SER A 27 -10.83 10.95 4.87
CA SER A 27 -11.87 11.94 5.11
C SER A 27 -11.26 13.35 5.15
N LYS A 28 -11.94 14.29 4.50
CA LYS A 28 -11.61 15.72 4.56
C LYS A 28 -12.86 16.50 4.96
N LYS A 29 -12.74 17.37 5.96
CA LYS A 29 -13.79 18.33 6.29
C LYS A 29 -13.72 19.50 5.31
N ASN A 30 -14.83 19.83 4.67
CA ASN A 30 -14.93 20.97 3.78
C ASN A 30 -15.31 22.25 4.55
N GLU A 31 -15.26 23.40 3.87
CA GLU A 31 -15.57 24.71 4.44
C GLU A 31 -17.01 24.80 4.98
N THR A 32 -17.93 24.05 4.39
CA THR A 32 -19.33 23.95 4.84
C THR A 32 -19.53 23.02 6.05
N GLY A 33 -18.45 22.47 6.60
CA GLY A 33 -18.45 21.60 7.77
C GLY A 33 -18.83 20.13 7.50
N LYS A 34 -19.08 19.75 6.25
CA LYS A 34 -19.39 18.37 5.84
C LYS A 34 -18.10 17.58 5.57
N PHE A 35 -18.15 16.27 5.72
CA PHE A 35 -17.03 15.37 5.38
C PHE A 35 -17.18 14.81 3.97
N SER A 36 -16.12 14.90 3.17
CA SER A 36 -15.96 14.17 1.91
C SER A 36 -15.00 13.02 2.12
N TYR A 37 -15.26 11.88 1.48
CA TYR A 37 -14.44 10.68 1.56
C TYR A 37 -13.82 10.37 0.21
N LYS A 38 -12.52 10.06 0.18
CA LYS A 38 -11.82 9.52 -0.98
C LYS A 38 -11.41 8.09 -0.67
N GLU A 39 -11.88 7.16 -1.47
CA GLU A 39 -11.57 5.73 -1.32
C GLU A 39 -10.64 5.28 -2.44
N THR A 40 -9.63 4.48 -2.11
CA THR A 40 -8.77 3.87 -3.11
C THR A 40 -8.25 2.52 -2.62
N MET A 41 -7.97 1.62 -3.56
CA MET A 41 -7.33 0.34 -3.32
C MET A 41 -5.86 0.45 -3.72
N ILE A 42 -4.96 0.26 -2.76
CA ILE A 42 -3.52 0.31 -2.99
C ILE A 42 -2.85 -0.90 -2.36
N ASP A 43 -1.59 -1.15 -2.74
CA ASP A 43 -0.80 -2.20 -2.11
C ASP A 43 -0.62 -1.90 -0.61
N GLN A 44 -0.75 -2.93 0.23
CA GLN A 44 -0.63 -2.82 1.69
C GLN A 44 0.68 -2.15 2.12
N GLU A 45 1.79 -2.41 1.43
CA GLU A 45 3.09 -1.83 1.75
C GLU A 45 3.16 -0.32 1.45
N SER A 46 2.31 0.17 0.53
CA SER A 46 2.27 1.57 0.11
C SER A 46 1.30 2.45 0.92
N VAL A 47 0.53 1.86 1.85
CA VAL A 47 -0.52 2.57 2.62
C VAL A 47 0.02 3.74 3.42
N THR A 48 1.13 3.53 4.13
CA THR A 48 1.71 4.56 5.00
C THR A 48 2.14 5.79 4.20
N ASP A 49 2.77 5.60 3.05
CA ASP A 49 3.23 6.69 2.20
C ASP A 49 2.07 7.40 1.52
N PHE A 50 1.07 6.65 1.07
CA PHE A 50 -0.16 7.22 0.51
C PHE A 50 -0.88 8.11 1.52
N ILE A 51 -1.03 7.66 2.77
CA ILE A 51 -1.66 8.45 3.84
C ILE A 51 -0.84 9.72 4.12
N LYS A 52 0.49 9.61 4.22
CA LYS A 52 1.35 10.79 4.46
C LYS A 52 1.21 11.84 3.35
N ASN A 53 1.22 11.41 2.09
CA ASN A 53 1.14 12.29 0.93
C ASN A 53 -0.25 12.93 0.72
N ASN A 54 -1.30 12.32 1.27
CA ASN A 54 -2.68 12.79 1.13
C ASN A 54 -3.28 13.25 2.46
N LYS A 55 -2.44 13.43 3.49
CA LYS A 55 -2.87 14.01 4.76
C LYS A 55 -3.19 15.48 4.51
N VAL A 56 -4.43 15.85 4.78
CA VAL A 56 -4.96 17.22 4.66
C VAL A 56 -4.83 17.93 6.00
#